data_AF-A0A7Y9AT96-F1
#
_entry.id   AF-A0A7Y9AT96-F1
#
_cell.length_a   1.000
_cell.length_b   1.000
_cell.length_c   1.000
_cell.angle_alpha   90.00
_cell.angle_beta   90.00
_cell.angle_gamma   90.00
#
_symmetry.space_group_name_H-M   'P 1'
#
loop_
_entity.id
_entity.type
_entity.pdbx_description
1 polymer ?
#
loop_
_entity_poly.entity_id
_entity_poly.type
_entity_poly.pdbx_seq_one_letter_code
_entity_poly.pdbx_strand_id
1 'polypeptide(L)'
;MRVPAPPPEAVVGRARDSERRVVLDEDRPSLTIPAAERRGGTLRFTLTWEQLVTRSGLHRSSDVHLGCLWETRDRHAGAVQSLGDLLAAPGFGARQVLRLGARSEQAGEEVLADAAHLHLMRRLVLYAYAVGPQPPEFAQLAPQLTIGRRGGGTVQLWAGDPPPGARTCALASIHDVGGDLVVRREAEFFEGPVREVALAYGFDDLDWNAGGTVPRPS
;
A
#
# COMPACT_ATOMS: atom_id res chain seq x y z
N MET A 1 18.38 -24.77 -2.98
CA MET A 1 18.73 -23.69 -2.03
C MET A 1 18.94 -22.42 -2.85
N ARG A 2 17.91 -21.59 -3.04
CA ARG A 2 18.05 -20.31 -3.76
C ARG A 2 18.52 -19.27 -2.74
N VAL A 3 19.68 -18.69 -2.99
CA VAL A 3 20.20 -17.55 -2.22
C VAL A 3 19.29 -16.35 -2.52
N PRO A 4 18.72 -15.65 -1.52
CA PRO A 4 17.94 -14.46 -1.77
C PRO A 4 18.83 -13.39 -2.39
N ALA A 5 18.34 -12.74 -3.45
CA ALA A 5 19.06 -11.66 -4.10
C ALA A 5 19.27 -10.50 -3.10
N PRO A 6 20.47 -9.90 -3.06
CA PRO A 6 20.69 -8.70 -2.24
C PRO A 6 19.73 -7.60 -2.72
N PRO A 7 19.16 -6.80 -1.80
CA PRO A 7 18.28 -5.71 -2.18
C PRO A 7 19.04 -4.74 -3.10
N PRO A 8 18.44 -4.28 -4.21
CA PRO A 8 19.08 -3.31 -5.08
C PRO A 8 19.40 -2.04 -4.28
N GLU A 9 20.61 -1.50 -4.44
CA GLU A 9 20.99 -0.19 -3.91
C GLU A 9 20.05 0.86 -4.51
N ALA A 10 19.03 1.25 -3.75
CA ALA A 10 18.15 2.34 -4.11
C ALA A 10 18.98 3.63 -4.19
N VAL A 11 18.96 4.30 -5.34
CA VAL A 11 19.41 5.69 -5.43
C VAL A 11 18.44 6.51 -4.57
N VAL A 12 18.82 6.77 -3.32
CA VAL A 12 18.00 7.49 -2.33
C VAL A 12 17.99 8.98 -2.67
N GLY A 13 17.03 9.40 -3.49
CA GLY A 13 16.72 10.81 -3.65
C GLY A 13 16.04 11.33 -2.39
N ARG A 14 16.75 12.10 -1.54
CA ARG A 14 16.09 12.86 -0.46
C ARG A 14 15.06 13.80 -1.07
N ALA A 15 13.84 13.81 -0.55
CA ALA A 15 12.96 14.95 -0.82
C ALA A 15 13.69 16.19 -0.33
N ARG A 16 13.83 17.19 -1.20
CA ARG A 16 14.16 18.53 -0.72
C ARG A 16 12.97 18.96 0.14
N ASP A 17 13.25 19.49 1.32
CA ASP A 17 12.27 19.97 2.31
C ASP A 17 11.21 20.94 1.71
N SER A 18 11.47 21.48 0.51
CA SER A 18 10.62 22.39 -0.25
C SER A 18 9.65 21.71 -1.25
N GLU A 19 9.77 20.42 -1.56
CA GLU A 19 8.90 19.73 -2.52
C GLU A 19 7.58 19.34 -1.87
N ARG A 20 6.57 20.21 -1.98
CA ARG A 20 5.19 19.92 -1.54
C ARG A 20 4.53 18.75 -2.29
N ARG A 21 5.06 18.37 -3.44
CA ARG A 21 4.60 17.23 -4.24
C ARG A 21 5.80 16.51 -4.83
N VAL A 22 5.94 15.24 -4.48
CA VAL A 22 6.93 14.32 -5.03
C VAL A 22 6.19 13.24 -5.81
N VAL A 23 6.65 12.93 -7.02
CA VAL A 23 6.18 11.79 -7.79
C VAL A 23 7.29 10.74 -7.75
N LEU A 24 6.91 9.49 -7.46
CA LEU A 24 7.78 8.33 -7.66
C LEU A 24 7.41 7.67 -8.99
N ASP A 25 8.42 7.42 -9.80
CA ASP A 25 8.34 6.81 -11.13
C ASP A 25 9.55 5.89 -11.33
N GLU A 26 9.84 5.49 -12.56
CA GLU A 26 10.97 4.59 -12.86
C GLU A 26 12.33 5.28 -12.66
N ASP A 27 12.42 6.58 -12.91
CA ASP A 27 13.65 7.36 -12.76
C ASP A 27 13.90 7.77 -11.29
N ARG A 28 12.83 7.89 -10.50
CA ARG A 28 12.84 8.16 -9.06
C ARG A 28 11.94 7.16 -8.33
N PRO A 29 12.35 5.88 -8.21
CA PRO A 29 11.49 4.85 -7.65
C PRO A 29 11.38 4.90 -6.13
N SER A 30 12.18 5.71 -5.45
CA SER A 30 12.18 5.76 -4.00
C SER A 30 12.38 7.16 -3.42
N LEU A 31 11.93 7.30 -2.18
CA LEU A 31 12.08 8.48 -1.37
C LEU A 31 12.26 8.08 0.10
N THR A 32 13.09 8.82 0.82
CA THR A 32 13.14 8.76 2.28
C THR A 32 12.32 9.88 2.91
N ILE A 33 11.45 9.52 3.85
CA ILE A 33 10.76 10.43 4.77
C ILE A 33 11.53 10.36 6.11
N PRO A 34 12.27 11.42 6.48
CA PRO A 34 13.05 11.45 7.71
C PRO A 34 12.21 11.31 8.98
N ALA A 35 12.78 10.71 10.02
CA ALA A 35 12.15 10.53 11.32
C ALA A 35 11.62 11.84 11.93
N ALA A 36 12.34 12.95 11.71
CA ALA A 36 11.95 14.28 12.17
C ALA A 36 10.59 14.73 11.61
N GLU A 37 10.25 14.33 10.39
CA GLU A 37 9.01 14.68 9.72
C GLU A 37 7.81 13.82 10.13
N ARG A 38 8.07 12.70 10.84
CA ARG A 38 7.04 11.78 11.35
C ARG A 38 6.44 12.22 12.69
N ARG A 39 6.98 13.24 13.34
CA ARG A 39 6.64 13.60 14.72
C ARG A 39 5.16 14.02 14.85
N GLY A 40 4.33 13.07 15.26
CA GLY A 40 2.93 13.26 15.65
C GLY A 40 1.95 13.48 14.49
N GLY A 41 0.76 12.92 14.61
CA GLY A 41 -0.33 13.02 13.63
C GLY A 41 -0.50 11.74 12.81
N THR A 42 -1.17 11.88 11.67
CA THR A 42 -1.58 10.75 10.82
C THR A 42 -0.91 10.85 9.46
N LEU A 43 -0.18 9.81 9.07
CA LEU A 43 0.18 9.59 7.67
C LEU A 43 -1.03 8.95 6.98
N ARG A 44 -1.41 9.47 5.80
CA ARG A 44 -2.56 8.98 5.04
C ARG A 44 -2.07 8.34 3.75
N PHE A 45 -2.42 7.08 3.54
CA PHE A 45 -2.25 6.39 2.28
C PHE A 45 -3.61 6.35 1.60
N THR A 46 -3.79 7.08 0.51
CA THR A 46 -5.06 7.21 -0.19
C THR A 46 -4.92 6.62 -1.58
N LEU A 47 -5.74 5.62 -1.89
CA LEU A 47 -5.88 5.05 -3.23
C LEU A 47 -7.04 5.74 -3.95
N THR A 48 -6.75 6.34 -5.10
CA THR A 48 -7.76 6.91 -6.01
C THR A 48 -7.66 6.27 -7.38
N TRP A 49 -8.69 6.46 -8.20
CA TRP A 49 -8.80 5.92 -9.55
C TRP A 49 -9.64 6.83 -10.44
N GLU A 50 -9.45 6.68 -11.74
CA GLU A 50 -10.30 7.27 -12.76
C GLU A 50 -11.71 6.70 -12.70
N GLN A 51 -12.70 7.56 -12.88
CA GLN A 51 -14.11 7.18 -12.77
C GLN A 51 -14.57 6.42 -14.01
N LEU A 52 -15.08 5.20 -13.81
CA LEU A 52 -15.66 4.43 -14.89
C LEU A 52 -17.10 4.86 -15.14
N VAL A 53 -17.45 5.12 -16.39
CA VAL A 53 -18.83 5.43 -16.82
C VAL A 53 -19.31 4.46 -17.87
N THR A 54 -20.61 4.13 -17.85
CA THR A 54 -21.26 3.38 -18.93
C THR A 54 -21.33 4.22 -20.21
N ARG A 55 -21.67 3.59 -21.34
CA ARG A 55 -22.01 4.34 -22.57
C ARG A 55 -23.17 5.32 -22.40
N SER A 56 -24.04 5.09 -21.43
CA SER A 56 -25.15 5.99 -21.07
C SER A 56 -24.75 7.08 -20.05
N GLY A 57 -23.49 7.14 -19.63
CA GLY A 57 -22.96 8.15 -18.70
C GLY A 57 -23.18 7.84 -17.22
N LEU A 58 -23.61 6.63 -16.86
CA LEU A 58 -23.80 6.24 -15.46
C LEU A 58 -22.48 5.77 -14.85
N HIS A 59 -22.17 6.21 -13.62
CA HIS A 59 -21.00 5.72 -12.89
C HIS A 59 -21.08 4.21 -12.64
N ARG A 60 -19.94 3.53 -12.82
CA ARG A 60 -19.74 2.13 -12.47
C ARG A 60 -18.81 2.03 -11.28
N SER A 61 -18.99 0.98 -10.48
CA SER A 61 -18.03 0.62 -9.44
C SER A 61 -16.66 0.38 -10.07
N SER A 62 -15.61 0.89 -9.44
CA SER A 62 -14.24 0.49 -9.77
C SER A 62 -13.90 -0.93 -9.34
N ASP A 63 -14.61 -1.47 -8.34
CA ASP A 63 -14.33 -2.74 -7.65
C ASP A 63 -12.91 -2.85 -7.07
N VAL A 64 -12.13 -1.76 -7.09
CA VAL A 64 -10.77 -1.71 -6.55
C VAL A 64 -10.82 -1.23 -5.10
N HIS A 65 -10.00 -1.90 -4.29
CA HIS A 65 -9.83 -1.67 -2.87
C HIS A 65 -8.36 -1.45 -2.52
N LEU A 66 -8.11 -0.71 -1.45
CA LEU A 66 -6.79 -0.55 -0.84
C LEU A 66 -6.60 -1.57 0.28
N GLY A 67 -5.47 -2.26 0.27
CA GLY A 67 -5.00 -3.06 1.40
C GLY A 67 -3.56 -2.73 1.78
N CYS A 68 -3.17 -3.17 2.98
CA CYS A 68 -1.83 -3.00 3.51
C CYS A 68 -1.38 -4.27 4.24
N LEU A 69 -0.38 -4.97 3.73
CA LEU A 69 0.35 -5.96 4.50
C LEU A 69 1.23 -5.21 5.50
N TRP A 70 1.31 -5.70 6.72
CA TRP A 70 2.11 -5.10 7.77
C TRP A 70 2.85 -6.16 8.55
N GLU A 71 4.03 -5.80 9.02
CA GLU A 71 4.82 -6.64 9.92
C GLU A 71 5.46 -5.77 10.98
N THR A 72 5.36 -6.19 12.23
CA THR A 72 5.91 -5.51 13.40
C THR A 72 7.37 -5.91 13.65
N ARG A 73 8.06 -5.17 14.52
CA ARG A 73 9.47 -5.46 14.88
C ARG A 73 9.65 -6.82 15.59
N ASP A 74 8.65 -7.26 16.31
CA ASP A 74 8.54 -8.56 16.96
C ASP A 74 8.00 -9.67 16.03
N ARG A 75 8.01 -9.42 14.71
CA ARG A 75 7.73 -10.41 13.64
C ARG A 75 6.28 -10.90 13.57
N HIS A 76 5.33 -10.25 14.25
CA HIS A 76 3.92 -10.44 13.96
C HIS A 76 3.59 -9.79 12.63
N ALA A 77 2.75 -10.44 11.84
CA ALA A 77 2.35 -9.95 10.53
C ALA A 77 0.85 -10.11 10.33
N GLY A 78 0.30 -9.32 9.41
CA GLY A 78 -1.10 -9.42 9.01
C GLY A 78 -1.40 -8.50 7.85
N ALA A 79 -2.69 -8.26 7.63
CA ALA A 79 -3.17 -7.28 6.67
C ALA A 79 -4.13 -6.30 7.32
N VAL A 80 -4.26 -5.12 6.72
CA VAL A 80 -5.40 -4.22 6.88
C VAL A 80 -6.10 -4.14 5.53
N GLN A 81 -7.36 -4.56 5.47
CA GLN A 81 -8.17 -4.60 4.26
C GLN A 81 -9.65 -4.80 4.60
N SER A 82 -10.55 -4.40 3.69
CA SER A 82 -12.00 -4.57 3.89
C SER A 82 -12.41 -6.04 3.87
N LEU A 83 -11.74 -6.84 3.05
CA LEU A 83 -12.04 -8.25 2.90
C LEU A 83 -11.61 -9.04 4.15
N GLY A 84 -12.56 -9.71 4.79
CA GLY A 84 -12.32 -10.43 6.05
C GLY A 84 -12.35 -9.54 7.29
N ASP A 85 -12.89 -8.32 7.18
CA ASP A 85 -13.05 -7.36 8.28
C ASP A 85 -11.74 -7.05 9.04
N LEU A 86 -10.62 -7.03 8.30
CA LEU A 86 -9.29 -6.73 8.83
C LEU A 86 -9.07 -5.22 8.90
N LEU A 87 -9.78 -4.55 9.81
CA LEU A 87 -9.90 -3.08 9.77
C LEU A 87 -8.74 -2.31 10.43
N ALA A 88 -7.84 -2.99 11.15
CA ALA A 88 -6.75 -2.33 11.87
C ALA A 88 -5.56 -3.25 12.16
N ALA A 89 -4.39 -2.63 12.38
CA ALA A 89 -3.18 -3.30 12.85
C ALA A 89 -2.89 -2.92 14.32
N PRO A 90 -2.27 -3.83 15.10
CA PRO A 90 -1.95 -3.60 16.51
C PRO A 90 -0.97 -2.45 16.72
N GLY A 91 -0.90 -1.97 17.96
CA GLY A 91 -0.02 -0.89 18.38
C GLY A 91 0.33 -0.96 19.87
N PHE A 92 0.67 0.20 20.46
CA PHE A 92 1.01 0.26 21.88
C PHE A 92 -0.25 0.47 22.76
N GLY A 93 -0.49 -0.45 23.69
CA GLY A 93 -1.67 -0.43 24.55
C GLY A 93 -2.98 -0.59 23.75
N ALA A 94 -3.95 0.30 23.95
CA ALA A 94 -5.23 0.29 23.23
C ALA A 94 -5.18 1.00 21.86
N ARG A 95 -4.01 1.47 21.41
CA ARG A 95 -3.87 2.23 20.15
C ARG A 95 -3.65 1.28 18.97
N GLN A 96 -4.23 1.62 17.83
CA GLN A 96 -3.99 0.97 16.55
C GLN A 96 -2.96 1.79 15.77
N VAL A 97 -1.95 1.14 15.18
CA VAL A 97 -0.97 1.85 14.35
C VAL A 97 -1.51 2.09 12.96
N LEU A 98 -2.23 1.13 12.38
CA LEU A 98 -2.89 1.25 11.09
C LEU A 98 -4.40 1.07 11.27
N ARG A 99 -5.17 1.82 10.49
CA ARG A 99 -6.64 1.67 10.43
C ARG A 99 -7.14 1.90 9.01
N LEU A 100 -8.05 1.04 8.56
CA LEU A 100 -8.76 1.22 7.30
C LEU A 100 -9.79 2.36 7.44
N GLY A 101 -9.77 3.29 6.48
CA GLY A 101 -10.78 4.32 6.31
C GLY A 101 -12.00 3.80 5.53
N ALA A 102 -13.03 4.64 5.42
CA ALA A 102 -14.17 4.30 4.57
C ALA A 102 -13.79 4.38 3.08
N ARG A 103 -14.29 3.44 2.29
CA ARG A 103 -14.21 3.48 0.83
C ARG A 103 -15.33 4.34 0.24
N SER A 104 -15.00 5.11 -0.78
CA SER A 104 -15.92 5.88 -1.61
C SER A 104 -15.51 5.75 -3.08
N GLU A 105 -16.48 5.58 -3.98
CA GLU A 105 -16.17 5.58 -5.43
C GLU A 105 -15.57 6.91 -5.90
N GLN A 106 -15.97 8.03 -5.27
CA GLN A 106 -15.52 9.36 -5.65
C GLN A 106 -14.23 9.78 -4.94
N ALA A 107 -14.08 9.43 -3.66
CA ALA A 107 -12.95 9.88 -2.84
C ALA A 107 -11.83 8.84 -2.70
N GLY A 108 -12.05 7.60 -3.14
CA GLY A 108 -11.09 6.52 -3.00
C GLY A 108 -11.22 5.73 -1.70
N GLU A 109 -10.16 5.02 -1.33
CA GLU A 109 -10.06 4.28 -0.06
C GLU A 109 -8.74 4.62 0.64
N GLU A 110 -8.73 4.59 1.97
CA GLU A 110 -7.61 5.08 2.76
C GLU A 110 -7.12 4.06 3.79
N VAL A 111 -5.81 4.03 4.00
CA VAL A 111 -5.19 3.47 5.20
C VAL A 111 -4.56 4.62 5.98
N LEU A 112 -4.95 4.74 7.24
CA LEU A 112 -4.46 5.76 8.17
C LEU A 112 -3.39 5.15 9.06
N ALA A 113 -2.22 5.78 9.13
CA ALA A 113 -1.14 5.36 10.01
C ALA A 113 -0.86 6.40 11.10
N ASP A 114 -0.81 5.97 12.36
CA ASP A 114 -0.30 6.78 13.45
C ASP A 114 1.21 7.00 13.26
N ALA A 115 1.58 8.19 12.80
CA ALA A 115 2.95 8.51 12.43
C ALA A 115 3.91 8.39 13.63
N ALA A 116 3.42 8.65 14.85
CA ALA A 116 4.21 8.57 16.06
C ALA A 116 4.56 7.12 16.44
N HIS A 117 3.69 6.16 16.12
CA HIS A 117 3.87 4.74 16.46
C HIS A 117 4.24 3.86 15.27
N LEU A 118 4.31 4.41 14.05
CA LEU A 118 4.66 3.64 12.86
C LEU A 118 6.06 3.01 12.93
N HIS A 119 6.92 3.44 13.86
CA HIS A 119 8.24 2.84 14.11
C HIS A 119 8.15 1.42 14.72
N LEU A 120 6.99 1.06 15.29
CA LEU A 120 6.67 -0.29 15.74
C LEU A 120 6.53 -1.28 14.57
N MET A 121 6.27 -0.76 13.37
CA MET A 121 6.26 -1.54 12.14
C MET A 121 7.68 -1.69 11.61
N ARG A 122 8.00 -2.89 11.13
CA ARG A 122 9.23 -3.20 10.41
C ARG A 122 9.10 -2.84 8.93
N ARG A 123 7.96 -3.22 8.33
CA ARG A 123 7.66 -2.96 6.91
C ARG A 123 6.17 -2.97 6.65
N LEU A 124 5.78 -2.26 5.60
CA LEU A 124 4.44 -2.27 5.02
C LEU A 124 4.51 -2.55 3.52
N VAL A 125 3.48 -3.16 2.96
CA VAL A 125 3.26 -3.24 1.50
C VAL A 125 1.83 -2.83 1.21
N LEU A 126 1.68 -1.71 0.50
CA LEU A 126 0.39 -1.19 0.08
C LEU A 126 0.04 -1.81 -1.27
N TYR A 127 -1.18 -2.31 -1.42
CA TYR A 127 -1.63 -2.98 -2.64
C TYR A 127 -3.04 -2.58 -3.01
N ALA A 128 -3.31 -2.56 -4.31
CA ALA A 128 -4.66 -2.54 -4.87
C ALA A 128 -5.12 -3.97 -5.15
N TYR A 129 -6.38 -4.27 -4.88
CA TYR A 129 -6.99 -5.55 -5.20
C TYR A 129 -8.47 -5.39 -5.57
N ALA A 130 -9.00 -6.35 -6.33
CA ALA A 130 -10.44 -6.43 -6.60
C ALA A 130 -11.10 -7.58 -5.85
N VAL A 131 -12.36 -7.38 -5.46
CA VAL A 131 -13.16 -8.40 -4.75
C VAL A 131 -14.03 -9.20 -5.71
N GLY A 132 -14.46 -8.59 -6.82
CA GLY A 132 -15.33 -9.21 -7.80
C GLY A 132 -14.73 -10.42 -8.52
N PRO A 133 -15.59 -11.20 -9.21
CA PRO A 133 -15.17 -12.40 -9.92
C PRO A 133 -14.33 -12.09 -11.17
N GLN A 134 -14.45 -10.88 -11.72
CA GLN A 134 -13.69 -10.45 -12.90
C GLN A 134 -12.46 -9.61 -12.49
N PRO A 135 -11.34 -9.68 -13.23
CA PRO A 135 -10.25 -8.74 -13.05
C PRO A 135 -10.73 -7.30 -13.25
N PRO A 136 -10.24 -6.33 -12.45
CA PRO A 136 -10.61 -4.94 -12.61
C PRO A 136 -10.00 -4.36 -13.90
N GLU A 137 -10.64 -3.33 -14.45
CA GLU A 137 -10.15 -2.61 -15.63
C GLU A 137 -8.98 -1.67 -15.26
N PHE A 138 -7.89 -2.20 -14.68
CA PHE A 138 -6.77 -1.41 -14.13
C PHE A 138 -6.22 -0.38 -15.12
N ALA A 139 -6.18 -0.70 -16.41
CA ALA A 139 -5.71 0.21 -17.46
C ALA A 139 -6.60 1.46 -17.58
N GLN A 140 -7.91 1.32 -17.39
CA GLN A 140 -8.85 2.44 -17.41
C GLN A 140 -8.92 3.14 -16.05
N LEU A 141 -8.78 2.40 -14.96
CA LEU A 141 -8.84 2.93 -13.60
C LEU A 141 -7.59 3.73 -13.22
N ALA A 142 -6.44 3.47 -13.86
CA ALA A 142 -5.16 4.11 -13.59
C ALA A 142 -4.90 4.35 -12.08
N PRO A 143 -4.87 3.30 -11.24
CA PRO A 143 -4.83 3.47 -9.79
C PRO A 143 -3.64 4.31 -9.34
N GLN A 144 -3.92 5.28 -8.46
CA GLN A 144 -2.94 6.21 -7.91
C GLN A 144 -2.91 6.10 -6.39
N LEU A 145 -1.72 5.85 -5.85
CA LEU A 145 -1.47 5.93 -4.41
C LEU A 145 -0.89 7.30 -4.07
N THR A 146 -1.52 7.99 -3.12
CA THR A 146 -1.02 9.24 -2.54
C THR A 146 -0.68 9.03 -1.06
N ILE A 147 0.52 9.42 -0.66
CA ILE A 147 0.98 9.47 0.72
C ILE A 147 0.95 10.93 1.18
N GLY A 148 -0.06 11.28 1.99
CA GLY A 148 -0.17 12.58 2.63
C GLY A 148 0.76 12.69 3.84
N ARG A 149 1.69 13.65 3.81
CA ARG A 149 2.63 13.95 4.89
C ARG A 149 2.11 15.09 5.76
N ARG A 150 2.60 15.15 7.00
CA ARG A 150 2.40 16.31 7.87
C ARG A 150 2.96 17.57 7.18
N GLY A 151 2.24 18.69 7.26
CA GLY A 151 2.63 19.95 6.60
C GLY A 151 2.11 20.12 5.16
N GLY A 152 1.31 19.18 4.66
CA GLY A 152 0.63 19.28 3.36
C GLY A 152 1.47 18.83 2.16
N GLY A 153 2.64 18.22 2.42
CA GLY A 153 3.43 17.56 1.38
C GLY A 153 2.79 16.24 0.94
N THR A 154 2.98 15.85 -0.32
CA THR A 154 2.46 14.60 -0.88
C THR A 154 3.54 13.82 -1.61
N VAL A 155 3.45 12.49 -1.54
CA VAL A 155 4.18 11.55 -2.41
C VAL A 155 3.15 10.81 -3.24
N GLN A 156 3.33 10.75 -4.55
CA GLN A 156 2.36 10.15 -5.46
C GLN A 156 3.03 9.12 -6.36
N LEU A 157 2.32 8.03 -6.64
CA LEU A 157 2.74 7.00 -7.59
C LEU A 157 1.52 6.36 -8.24
N TRP A 158 1.71 5.83 -9.45
CA TRP A 158 0.69 5.15 -10.23
C TRP A 158 1.06 3.69 -10.44
N ALA A 159 0.03 2.85 -10.56
CA ALA A 159 0.15 1.40 -10.71
C ALA A 159 0.88 0.97 -12.00
N GLY A 160 1.15 1.86 -12.96
CA GLY A 160 1.83 1.51 -14.22
C GLY A 160 0.92 0.72 -15.16
N ASP A 161 1.52 -0.03 -16.09
CA ASP A 161 0.80 -0.76 -17.13
C ASP A 161 0.41 -2.18 -16.69
N PRO A 162 -0.88 -2.50 -16.53
CA PRO A 162 -1.32 -3.82 -16.09
C PRO A 162 -1.24 -4.87 -17.20
N PRO A 163 -0.74 -6.09 -16.93
CA PRO A 163 -0.91 -7.21 -17.83
C PRO A 163 -2.39 -7.66 -17.88
N PRO A 164 -2.81 -8.31 -18.99
CA PRO A 164 -4.15 -8.90 -19.06
C PRO A 164 -4.41 -9.85 -17.90
N GLY A 165 -5.55 -9.71 -17.23
CA GLY A 165 -5.94 -10.60 -16.14
C GLY A 165 -5.36 -10.27 -14.77
N ALA A 166 -4.57 -9.20 -14.62
CA ALA A 166 -4.08 -8.74 -13.32
C ALA A 166 -5.24 -8.54 -12.33
N ARG A 167 -5.12 -9.15 -11.14
CA ARG A 167 -6.13 -9.07 -10.06
C ARG A 167 -5.65 -8.26 -8.87
N THR A 168 -4.34 -8.18 -8.66
CA THR A 168 -3.73 -7.40 -7.59
C THR A 168 -2.52 -6.64 -8.09
N CYS A 169 -2.18 -5.54 -7.42
CA CYS A 169 -1.02 -4.73 -7.72
C CYS A 169 -0.34 -4.31 -6.41
N ALA A 170 0.92 -4.67 -6.21
CA ALA A 170 1.76 -4.03 -5.19
C ALA A 170 2.08 -2.61 -5.65
N LEU A 171 1.61 -1.62 -4.90
CA LEU A 171 1.76 -0.20 -5.25
C LEU A 171 3.07 0.35 -4.68
N ALA A 172 3.30 0.11 -3.39
CA ALA A 172 4.48 0.60 -2.70
C ALA A 172 4.89 -0.32 -1.54
N SER A 173 6.19 -0.43 -1.31
CA SER A 173 6.74 -0.93 -0.06
C SER A 173 7.24 0.24 0.80
N ILE A 174 7.13 0.07 2.11
CA ILE A 174 7.61 1.04 3.09
C ILE A 174 8.40 0.29 4.13
N HIS A 175 9.66 0.68 4.33
CA HIS A 175 10.56 0.07 5.30
C HIS A 175 11.01 1.10 6.31
N ASP A 176 11.03 0.74 7.59
CA ASP A 176 11.68 1.57 8.60
C ASP A 176 13.18 1.20 8.68
N VAL A 177 14.03 2.18 8.36
CA VAL A 177 15.49 2.04 8.36
C VAL A 177 16.05 3.10 9.30
N GLY A 178 16.42 2.68 10.51
CA GLY A 178 16.97 3.60 11.51
C GLY A 178 16.00 4.71 11.95
N GLY A 179 14.68 4.48 11.85
CA GLY A 179 13.64 5.46 12.17
C GLY A 179 13.18 6.32 10.98
N ASP A 180 13.94 6.33 9.88
CA ASP A 180 13.49 6.91 8.62
C ASP A 180 12.59 5.93 7.87
N LEU A 181 11.58 6.45 7.15
CA LEU A 181 10.76 5.60 6.28
C LEU A 181 11.29 5.69 4.87
N VAL A 182 11.72 4.55 4.33
CA VAL A 182 12.05 4.42 2.91
C VAL A 182 10.79 3.95 2.20
N VAL A 183 10.22 4.81 1.36
CA VAL A 183 9.10 4.50 0.48
C VAL A 183 9.65 4.14 -0.89
N ARG A 184 9.25 2.99 -1.42
CA ARG A 184 9.60 2.56 -2.78
C ARG A 184 8.34 2.30 -3.59
N ARG A 185 8.27 2.83 -4.80
CA ARG A 185 7.28 2.48 -5.80
C ARG A 185 7.61 1.08 -6.32
N GLU A 186 6.62 0.20 -6.27
CA GLU A 186 6.74 -1.17 -6.77
C GLU A 186 6.05 -1.31 -8.14
N ALA A 187 4.79 -0.87 -8.24
CA ALA A 187 3.98 -0.97 -9.45
C ALA A 187 4.03 -2.36 -10.12
N GLU A 188 3.91 -3.40 -9.29
CA GLU A 188 4.05 -4.79 -9.69
C GLU A 188 2.68 -5.48 -9.67
N PHE A 189 2.25 -6.00 -10.81
CA PHE A 189 0.97 -6.67 -10.97
C PHE A 189 1.07 -8.19 -10.82
N PHE A 190 0.02 -8.78 -10.28
CA PHE A 190 -0.13 -10.22 -10.11
C PHE A 190 -1.49 -10.66 -10.64
N GLU A 191 -1.53 -11.81 -11.31
CA GLU A 191 -2.78 -12.42 -11.79
C GLU A 191 -3.58 -13.07 -10.64
N GLY A 192 -2.91 -13.45 -9.55
CA GLY A 192 -3.55 -14.07 -8.41
C GLY A 192 -3.91 -13.13 -7.26
N PRO A 193 -4.33 -13.72 -6.13
CA PRO A 193 -4.85 -12.99 -4.98
C PRO A 193 -3.71 -12.37 -4.16
N VAL A 194 -4.08 -11.64 -3.09
CA VAL A 194 -3.15 -10.93 -2.20
C VAL A 194 -2.04 -11.83 -1.64
N ARG A 195 -2.28 -13.14 -1.49
CA ARG A 195 -1.23 -14.10 -1.11
C ARG A 195 -0.01 -14.08 -2.04
N GLU A 196 -0.16 -13.85 -3.34
CA GLU A 196 0.98 -13.78 -4.26
C GLU A 196 1.84 -12.54 -3.99
N VAL A 197 1.19 -11.40 -3.72
CA VAL A 197 1.87 -10.19 -3.23
C VAL A 197 2.60 -10.50 -1.92
N ALA A 198 1.94 -11.18 -0.98
CA ALA A 198 2.54 -11.51 0.30
C ALA A 198 3.82 -12.36 0.14
N LEU A 199 3.78 -13.40 -0.69
CA LEU A 199 4.94 -14.24 -0.99
C LEU A 199 6.07 -13.46 -1.67
N ALA A 200 5.74 -12.65 -2.68
CA ALA A 200 6.73 -11.83 -3.40
C ALA A 200 7.48 -10.85 -2.48
N TYR A 201 6.80 -10.36 -1.42
CA TYR A 201 7.36 -9.41 -0.46
C TYR A 201 7.79 -10.06 0.88
N GLY A 202 7.88 -11.39 0.92
CA GLY A 202 8.47 -12.16 2.03
C GLY A 202 7.61 -12.23 3.28
N PHE A 203 6.28 -12.24 3.13
CA PHE A 203 5.28 -12.50 4.17
C PHE A 203 4.85 -13.98 4.14
N ASP A 204 5.82 -14.89 4.03
CA ASP A 204 5.60 -16.32 3.84
C ASP A 204 4.91 -17.00 5.04
N ASP A 205 5.04 -16.41 6.24
CA ASP A 205 4.53 -16.95 7.50
C ASP A 205 3.03 -16.67 7.73
N LEU A 206 2.37 -15.91 6.84
CA LEU A 206 0.93 -15.69 6.91
C LEU A 206 0.18 -16.96 6.51
N ASP A 207 -0.75 -17.43 7.36
CA ASP A 207 -1.75 -18.42 6.95
C ASP A 207 -2.88 -17.72 6.19
N TRP A 208 -3.49 -18.41 5.23
CA TRP A 208 -4.50 -17.83 4.34
C TRP A 208 -5.76 -18.67 4.28
N ASN A 209 -6.89 -18.04 3.97
CA ASN A 209 -8.06 -18.77 3.52
C ASN A 209 -7.76 -19.56 2.22
N ALA A 210 -8.65 -20.49 1.85
CA ALA A 210 -8.45 -21.34 0.67
C ALA A 210 -8.26 -20.54 -0.64
N GLY A 211 -8.86 -19.34 -0.72
CA GLY A 211 -8.74 -18.45 -1.86
C GLY A 211 -7.49 -17.55 -1.88
N GLY A 212 -6.64 -17.57 -0.84
CA GLY A 212 -5.46 -16.71 -0.77
C GLY A 212 -5.77 -15.20 -0.67
N THR A 213 -7.00 -14.82 -0.30
CA THR A 213 -7.47 -13.43 -0.32
C THR A 213 -7.51 -12.78 1.07
N VAL A 214 -7.63 -13.59 2.12
CA VAL A 214 -7.69 -13.11 3.51
C VAL A 214 -6.68 -13.89 4.33
N PRO A 215 -5.69 -13.22 4.96
CA PRO A 215 -4.82 -13.88 5.92
C PRO A 215 -5.64 -14.23 7.17
N ARG A 216 -5.42 -15.42 7.72
CA ARG A 216 -6.05 -15.82 8.98
C ARG A 216 -5.34 -15.13 10.15
N PRO A 217 -6.07 -14.79 11.23
CA PRO A 217 -5.45 -14.34 12.46
C PRO A 217 -4.44 -15.39 12.94
N SER A 218 -3.22 -14.94 13.25
CA SER A 218 -2.21 -15.73 13.97
C SER A 218 -2.61 -15.91 15.43
#